data_AF-B3RZY9-F1
#
_entry.id   AF-B3RZY9-F1
#
_cell.length_a   1.000
_cell.length_b   1.000
_cell.length_c   1.000
_cell.angle_alpha   90.00
_cell.angle_beta   90.00
_cell.angle_gamma   90.00
#
_symmetry.space_group_name_H-M   'P 1'
#
loop_
_entity.id
_entity.type
_entity.pdbx_description
1 polymer ?
#
loop_
_entity_poly.entity_id
_entity_poly.type
_entity_poly.pdbx_seq_one_letter_code
_entity_poly.pdbx_strand_id
1 'polypeptide(L)'
;GSSCDTTFLTPTGIISSQNYPSNYPNNNDCSYTILVDPNSVVKLNWKHFDLEYEPNCPYDSLTIFDKNSNGTTITFPPLCGTALPSFQYSMSNQVIVSFLSDTSVTAKGFELHYSTGYCNRIFTSISGAIASKNYPSNYDNLLDCNMTIQLPSNYKINLTWQDFAIEDDYQCGFDSLTIYDVVGRSNQTKLGRFCERTPPPNAIASTENTLILQFHTDESETRKGFLANYVGVDICNADYNSSAGIIMSPNYPGLYPLNIDCQYLIRAPANHVITLVWNFMEIQASTTSNCSKDWINVYDGETAQSLLLKSLCDTYIPSSITSSSNRLLIVFHSDNYNQGRGFNASYYTTGIQNSFLIYIRRSTK
;
A
#
# COMPACT_ATOMS: atom_id res chain seq x y z
N GLY A 1 -9.94 -27.84 32.20
CA GLY A 1 -9.61 -26.67 31.39
C GLY A 1 -10.72 -25.68 31.55
N SER A 2 -10.40 -24.43 31.90
CA SER A 2 -11.37 -23.34 31.85
C SER A 2 -11.69 -23.07 30.38
N SER A 3 -12.91 -23.34 29.97
CA SER A 3 -13.41 -23.03 28.63
C SER A 3 -13.52 -21.51 28.49
N CYS A 4 -12.55 -20.87 27.84
CA CYS A 4 -12.58 -19.46 27.45
C CYS A 4 -13.21 -19.25 26.06
N ASP A 5 -13.59 -20.33 25.40
CA ASP A 5 -14.23 -20.30 24.09
C ASP A 5 -15.51 -19.48 24.12
N THR A 6 -15.57 -18.47 23.26
CA THR A 6 -16.68 -17.52 23.23
C THR A 6 -17.06 -17.21 21.79
N THR A 7 -18.36 -17.23 21.51
CA THR A 7 -18.91 -16.78 20.22
C THR A 7 -19.57 -15.42 20.39
N PHE A 8 -19.13 -14.49 19.56
CA PHE A 8 -19.62 -13.13 19.49
C PHE A 8 -20.52 -12.96 18.26
N LEU A 9 -21.79 -12.62 18.50
CA LEU A 9 -22.81 -12.42 17.46
C LEU A 9 -23.21 -10.95 17.29
N THR A 10 -22.68 -10.06 18.13
CA THR A 10 -22.99 -8.63 18.11
C THR A 10 -22.16 -7.90 17.06
N PRO A 11 -22.69 -6.79 16.50
CA PRO A 11 -21.98 -6.00 15.49
C PRO A 11 -20.74 -5.29 16.02
N THR A 12 -20.59 -5.14 17.32
CA THR A 12 -19.37 -4.64 17.95
C THR A 12 -19.07 -5.44 19.20
N GLY A 13 -17.81 -5.45 19.62
CA GLY A 13 -17.42 -6.07 20.87
C GLY A 13 -15.94 -5.91 21.16
N ILE A 14 -15.55 -6.42 22.33
CA ILE A 14 -14.17 -6.39 22.81
C ILE A 14 -13.79 -7.81 23.19
N ILE A 15 -12.64 -8.25 22.70
CA ILE A 15 -12.00 -9.51 23.03
C ILE A 15 -10.72 -9.18 23.76
N SER A 16 -10.52 -9.77 24.93
CA SER A 16 -9.28 -9.61 25.68
C SER A 16 -8.80 -10.95 26.19
N SER A 17 -7.48 -11.09 26.31
CA SER A 17 -6.88 -12.25 26.97
C SER A 17 -7.36 -12.34 28.42
N GLN A 18 -7.44 -13.56 28.94
CA GLN A 18 -7.84 -13.77 30.33
C GLN A 18 -6.96 -12.96 31.30
N ASN A 19 -7.58 -12.39 32.32
CA ASN A 19 -6.97 -11.49 33.33
C ASN A 19 -6.51 -10.11 32.85
N TYR A 20 -6.61 -9.78 31.56
CA TYR A 20 -6.25 -8.44 31.07
C TYR A 20 -6.95 -7.34 31.92
N PRO A 21 -6.24 -6.30 32.39
CA PRO A 21 -4.88 -5.87 32.00
C PRO A 21 -3.73 -6.52 32.78
N SER A 22 -3.98 -7.51 33.64
CA SER A 22 -2.96 -8.34 34.27
C SER A 22 -2.49 -9.45 33.33
N ASN A 23 -1.43 -10.15 33.71
CA ASN A 23 -0.87 -11.18 32.86
C ASN A 23 -1.84 -12.36 32.62
N TYR A 24 -1.86 -12.86 31.38
CA TYR A 24 -2.64 -14.06 31.03
C TYR A 24 -2.05 -15.31 31.71
N PRO A 25 -2.85 -16.36 31.97
CA PRO A 25 -2.33 -17.59 32.57
C PRO A 25 -1.56 -18.47 31.57
N ASN A 26 -0.75 -19.40 32.08
CA ASN A 26 -0.11 -20.46 31.30
C ASN A 26 -1.15 -21.50 30.85
N ASN A 27 -0.86 -22.23 29.77
CA ASN A 27 -1.68 -23.31 29.21
C ASN A 27 -3.09 -22.84 28.79
N ASN A 28 -3.21 -21.63 28.26
CA ASN A 28 -4.45 -21.20 27.62
C ASN A 28 -4.61 -21.90 26.28
N ASP A 29 -5.84 -22.29 26.02
CA ASP A 29 -6.33 -22.68 24.70
C ASP A 29 -7.70 -22.03 24.54
N CYS A 30 -7.70 -20.82 23.98
CA CYS A 30 -8.88 -19.98 23.88
C CYS A 30 -9.23 -19.71 22.43
N SER A 31 -10.48 -19.95 22.06
CA SER A 31 -11.03 -19.66 20.74
C SER A 31 -12.16 -18.64 20.82
N TYR A 32 -11.94 -17.47 20.24
CA TYR A 32 -12.95 -16.42 20.14
C TYR A 32 -13.50 -16.36 18.71
N THR A 33 -14.74 -16.78 18.52
CA THR A 33 -15.39 -16.77 17.20
C THR A 33 -16.26 -15.51 17.07
N ILE A 34 -15.91 -14.63 16.14
CA ILE A 34 -16.78 -13.53 15.72
C ILE A 34 -17.58 -14.03 14.52
N LEU A 35 -18.89 -14.18 14.69
CA LEU A 35 -19.81 -14.59 13.63
C LEU A 35 -20.91 -13.54 13.51
N VAL A 36 -20.78 -12.70 12.49
CA VAL A 36 -21.65 -11.55 12.29
C VAL A 36 -22.58 -11.79 11.10
N ASP A 37 -23.45 -10.82 10.81
CA ASP A 37 -24.37 -10.88 9.68
C ASP A 37 -23.64 -11.34 8.40
N PRO A 38 -24.19 -12.31 7.64
CA PRO A 38 -23.57 -12.82 6.42
C PRO A 38 -23.15 -11.76 5.41
N ASN A 39 -23.75 -10.57 5.46
CA ASN A 39 -23.49 -9.44 4.56
C ASN A 39 -22.56 -8.38 5.18
N SER A 40 -21.91 -8.68 6.31
CA SER A 40 -20.96 -7.81 6.99
C SER A 40 -19.56 -8.42 7.01
N VAL A 41 -18.54 -7.55 7.05
CA VAL A 41 -17.17 -7.94 7.38
C VAL A 41 -16.80 -7.42 8.76
N VAL A 42 -15.82 -8.07 9.39
CA VAL A 42 -15.31 -7.76 10.71
C VAL A 42 -14.07 -6.87 10.57
N LYS A 43 -14.14 -5.65 11.08
CA LYS A 43 -12.97 -4.80 11.32
C LYS A 43 -12.38 -5.15 12.68
N LEU A 44 -11.07 -5.39 12.72
CA LEU A 44 -10.29 -5.68 13.91
C LEU A 44 -9.41 -4.47 14.27
N ASN A 45 -9.55 -3.96 15.49
CA ASN A 45 -8.86 -2.78 15.98
C ASN A 45 -8.13 -3.10 17.29
N TRP A 46 -6.83 -3.39 17.19
CA TRP A 46 -5.98 -3.75 18.31
C TRP A 46 -5.65 -2.53 19.18
N LYS A 47 -5.97 -2.60 20.47
CA LYS A 47 -5.65 -1.56 21.48
C LYS A 47 -4.40 -1.90 22.27
N HIS A 48 -4.14 -3.17 22.47
CA HIS A 48 -2.96 -3.67 23.17
C HIS A 48 -2.56 -5.03 22.62
N PHE A 49 -1.26 -5.31 22.57
CA PHE A 49 -0.71 -6.60 22.19
C PHE A 49 0.67 -6.79 22.85
N ASP A 50 0.80 -7.83 23.67
CA ASP A 50 2.01 -8.17 24.42
C ASP A 50 1.97 -9.66 24.82
N LEU A 51 2.64 -10.50 24.03
CA LEU A 51 2.79 -11.94 24.25
C LEU A 51 4.28 -12.31 24.33
N GLU A 52 4.61 -13.48 24.89
CA GLU A 52 5.96 -14.04 24.84
C GLU A 52 6.48 -14.09 23.39
N TYR A 53 7.67 -13.54 23.15
CA TYR A 53 8.25 -13.47 21.81
C TYR A 53 9.31 -14.55 21.59
N GLU A 54 9.15 -15.30 20.50
CA GLU A 54 10.18 -16.16 19.90
C GLU A 54 9.95 -16.19 18.37
N PRO A 55 10.98 -16.31 17.51
CA PRO A 55 10.80 -16.35 16.06
C PRO A 55 9.83 -17.46 15.62
N ASN A 56 8.82 -17.08 14.83
CA ASN A 56 7.69 -17.90 14.39
C ASN A 56 6.66 -18.25 15.48
N CYS A 57 6.76 -17.65 16.66
CA CYS A 57 5.81 -17.78 17.77
C CYS A 57 5.46 -19.24 18.15
N PRO A 58 6.46 -20.10 18.43
CA PRO A 58 6.24 -21.50 18.78
C PRO A 58 5.65 -21.74 20.17
N TYR A 59 5.76 -20.77 21.09
CA TYR A 59 5.26 -20.84 22.45
C TYR A 59 3.88 -20.16 22.51
N ASP A 60 3.82 -18.93 23.01
CA ASP A 60 2.60 -18.15 23.02
C ASP A 60 2.30 -17.58 21.63
N SER A 61 1.08 -17.79 21.16
CA SER A 61 0.68 -17.35 19.83
C SER A 61 -0.77 -16.94 19.77
N LEU A 62 -1.02 -15.85 19.04
CA LEU A 62 -2.35 -15.49 18.58
C LEU A 62 -2.42 -15.74 17.07
N THR A 63 -3.36 -16.59 16.66
CA THR A 63 -3.60 -16.93 15.25
C THR A 63 -4.99 -16.48 14.85
N ILE A 64 -5.09 -15.86 13.67
CA ILE A 64 -6.36 -15.42 13.10
C ILE A 64 -6.74 -16.35 11.96
N PHE A 65 -7.99 -16.80 11.96
CA PHE A 65 -8.59 -17.56 10.87
C PHE A 65 -9.77 -16.79 10.28
N ASP A 66 -9.86 -16.80 8.95
CA ASP A 66 -10.93 -16.16 8.18
C ASP A 66 -11.34 -17.10 7.04
N LYS A 67 -12.30 -16.70 6.20
CA LYS A 67 -12.71 -17.42 4.99
C LYS A 67 -12.58 -16.54 3.76
N ASN A 68 -12.15 -17.11 2.65
CA ASN A 68 -12.21 -16.43 1.35
C ASN A 68 -13.62 -16.53 0.72
N SER A 69 -13.79 -15.91 -0.44
CA SER A 69 -15.06 -15.91 -1.20
C SER A 69 -15.57 -17.31 -1.58
N ASN A 70 -14.69 -18.32 -1.64
CA ASN A 70 -15.05 -19.71 -1.93
C ASN A 70 -15.35 -20.52 -0.66
N GLY A 71 -15.34 -19.88 0.52
CA GLY A 71 -15.54 -20.51 1.82
C GLY A 71 -14.34 -21.29 2.36
N THR A 72 -13.17 -21.21 1.71
CA THR A 72 -11.93 -21.84 2.19
C THR A 72 -11.37 -21.05 3.37
N THR A 73 -11.01 -21.74 4.45
CA THR A 73 -10.36 -21.13 5.60
C THR A 73 -8.95 -20.65 5.25
N ILE A 74 -8.67 -19.38 5.51
CA ILE A 74 -7.35 -18.77 5.43
C ILE A 74 -6.82 -18.64 6.86
N THR A 75 -5.56 -19.05 7.07
CA THR A 75 -4.85 -18.91 8.34
C THR A 75 -3.76 -17.86 8.19
N PHE A 76 -3.77 -16.84 9.04
CA PHE A 76 -2.71 -15.84 9.07
C PHE A 76 -1.50 -16.34 9.89
N PRO A 77 -0.27 -15.85 9.61
CA PRO A 77 0.89 -16.20 10.41
C PRO A 77 0.66 -15.94 11.90
N PRO A 78 1.18 -16.80 12.80
CA PRO A 78 1.01 -16.61 14.24
C PRO A 78 1.71 -15.32 14.69
N LEU A 79 1.09 -14.66 15.66
CA LEU A 79 1.50 -13.36 16.17
C LEU A 79 1.96 -13.49 17.63
N CYS A 80 3.06 -12.82 17.98
CA CYS A 80 3.61 -12.77 19.33
C CYS A 80 4.53 -11.54 19.50
N GLY A 81 5.01 -11.29 20.71
CA GLY A 81 5.74 -10.06 21.06
C GLY A 81 4.84 -8.85 21.28
N THR A 82 5.38 -7.65 21.06
CA THR A 82 4.74 -6.36 21.45
C THR A 82 4.27 -5.52 20.26
N ALA A 83 4.52 -5.97 19.02
CA ALA A 83 4.09 -5.25 17.84
C ALA A 83 2.58 -5.41 17.63
N LEU A 84 1.86 -4.30 17.41
CA LEU A 84 0.43 -4.36 17.09
C LEU A 84 0.22 -5.07 15.73
N PRO A 85 -0.76 -5.98 15.63
CA PRO A 85 -1.05 -6.67 14.38
C PRO A 85 -1.49 -5.76 13.24
N SER A 86 -0.97 -6.02 12.04
CA SER A 86 -1.30 -5.27 10.80
C SER A 86 -2.61 -5.72 10.15
N PHE A 87 -3.18 -6.86 10.57
CA PHE A 87 -4.44 -7.38 10.04
C PHE A 87 -5.63 -6.62 10.66
N GLN A 88 -6.40 -5.92 9.82
CA GLN A 88 -7.43 -4.96 10.26
C GLN A 88 -8.85 -5.30 9.77
N TYR A 89 -9.00 -6.16 8.77
CA TYR A 89 -10.31 -6.46 8.16
C TYR A 89 -10.40 -7.89 7.69
N SER A 90 -11.55 -8.52 7.92
CA SER A 90 -11.89 -9.82 7.35
C SER A 90 -12.36 -9.75 5.91
N MET A 91 -12.26 -10.89 5.24
CA MET A 91 -12.80 -11.18 3.91
C MET A 91 -14.20 -11.80 3.99
N SER A 92 -14.58 -12.36 5.15
CA SER A 92 -15.89 -12.97 5.39
C SER A 92 -16.61 -12.37 6.60
N ASN A 93 -17.82 -12.87 6.87
CA ASN A 93 -18.58 -12.56 8.08
C ASN A 93 -18.16 -13.39 9.31
N GLN A 94 -17.12 -14.22 9.19
CA GLN A 94 -16.63 -15.06 10.27
C GLN A 94 -15.13 -14.95 10.45
N VAL A 95 -14.71 -14.59 11.66
CA VAL A 95 -13.31 -14.57 12.07
C VAL A 95 -13.16 -15.40 13.33
N ILE A 96 -12.12 -16.23 13.41
CA ILE A 96 -11.74 -16.93 14.63
C ILE A 96 -10.41 -16.37 15.09
N VAL A 97 -10.35 -15.89 16.32
CA VAL A 97 -9.13 -15.48 17.01
C VAL A 97 -8.78 -16.59 18.00
N SER A 98 -7.71 -17.32 17.73
CA SER A 98 -7.21 -18.39 18.60
C SER A 98 -5.99 -17.90 19.36
N PHE A 99 -6.01 -18.01 20.68
CA PHE A 99 -4.89 -17.67 21.54
C PHE A 99 -4.45 -18.90 22.33
N LEU A 100 -3.18 -19.26 22.15
CA LEU A 100 -2.52 -20.35 22.85
C LEU A 100 -1.41 -19.79 23.73
N SER A 101 -1.29 -20.28 24.96
CA SER A 101 -0.11 -20.06 25.79
C SER A 101 0.51 -21.36 26.30
N ASP A 102 1.82 -21.37 26.45
CA ASP A 102 2.58 -22.55 26.87
C ASP A 102 2.64 -22.70 28.40
N THR A 103 3.54 -23.55 28.92
CA THR A 103 3.64 -23.81 30.37
C THR A 103 4.30 -22.69 31.20
N SER A 104 4.88 -21.66 30.57
CA SER A 104 5.71 -20.64 31.20
C SER A 104 5.56 -19.26 30.53
N VAL A 105 6.24 -18.25 31.10
CA VAL A 105 6.37 -16.88 30.57
C VAL A 105 5.06 -16.22 30.12
N THR A 106 4.45 -15.47 31.04
CA THR A 106 3.23 -14.70 30.76
C THR A 106 3.51 -13.23 30.56
N ALA A 107 2.75 -12.56 29.71
CA ALA A 107 2.75 -11.11 29.53
C ALA A 107 1.33 -10.54 29.70
N LYS A 108 1.13 -9.22 29.49
CA LYS A 108 -0.18 -8.57 29.69
C LYS A 108 -1.26 -9.07 28.74
N GLY A 109 -0.88 -9.61 27.59
CA GLY A 109 -1.81 -10.13 26.59
C GLY A 109 -2.34 -9.06 25.66
N PHE A 110 -3.60 -9.18 25.25
CA PHE A 110 -4.18 -8.36 24.19
C PHE A 110 -5.54 -7.80 24.53
N GLU A 111 -5.87 -6.68 23.90
CA GLU A 111 -7.21 -6.11 23.84
C GLU A 111 -7.53 -5.76 22.39
N LEU A 112 -8.53 -6.44 21.84
CA LEU A 112 -9.00 -6.32 20.46
C LEU A 112 -10.43 -5.80 20.48
N HIS A 113 -10.65 -4.64 19.87
CA HIS A 113 -11.99 -4.12 19.63
C HIS A 113 -12.39 -4.51 18.21
N TYR A 114 -13.56 -5.13 18.04
CA TYR A 114 -14.07 -5.43 16.72
C TYR A 114 -15.38 -4.69 16.45
N SER A 115 -15.61 -4.41 15.17
CA SER A 115 -16.84 -3.79 14.69
C SER A 115 -17.19 -4.32 13.31
N THR A 116 -18.46 -4.49 13.03
CA THR A 116 -18.99 -4.86 11.72
C THR A 116 -19.29 -3.61 10.92
N GLY A 117 -18.96 -3.63 9.65
CA GLY A 117 -19.31 -2.54 8.76
C GLY A 117 -18.94 -2.84 7.33
N TYR A 118 -19.94 -2.81 6.45
CA TYR A 118 -19.72 -2.76 5.02
C TYR A 118 -19.22 -1.36 4.59
N CYS A 119 -19.65 -0.32 5.29
CA CYS A 119 -19.34 1.08 5.00
C CYS A 119 -18.16 1.63 5.78
N ASN A 120 -17.61 2.73 5.27
CA ASN A 120 -16.42 3.43 5.76
C ASN A 120 -15.16 2.54 5.75
N ARG A 121 -15.01 1.73 4.70
CA ARG A 121 -13.85 0.86 4.48
C ARG A 121 -12.72 1.63 3.81
N ILE A 122 -11.48 1.34 4.20
CA ILE A 122 -10.27 1.83 3.52
C ILE A 122 -9.53 0.63 2.95
N PHE A 123 -9.38 0.59 1.64
CA PHE A 123 -8.67 -0.43 0.88
C PHE A 123 -7.25 0.06 0.61
N THR A 124 -6.26 -0.63 1.17
CA THR A 124 -4.83 -0.24 1.10
C THR A 124 -3.97 -1.18 0.25
N SER A 125 -4.52 -2.33 -0.14
CA SER A 125 -3.83 -3.28 -1.03
C SER A 125 -3.76 -2.72 -2.44
N ILE A 126 -2.63 -2.91 -3.15
CA ILE A 126 -2.41 -2.42 -4.52
C ILE A 126 -3.35 -3.00 -5.58
N SER A 127 -4.19 -3.97 -5.25
CA SER A 127 -5.30 -4.38 -6.10
C SER A 127 -6.40 -4.98 -5.23
N GLY A 128 -7.61 -5.01 -5.76
CA GLY A 128 -8.74 -5.58 -5.05
C GLY A 128 -10.05 -5.42 -5.80
N ALA A 129 -11.13 -5.87 -5.16
CA ALA A 129 -12.49 -5.73 -5.65
C ALA A 129 -13.37 -5.03 -4.61
N ILE A 130 -14.32 -4.23 -5.09
CA ILE A 130 -15.32 -3.52 -4.29
C ILE A 130 -16.67 -3.86 -4.90
N ALA A 131 -17.55 -4.45 -4.09
CA ALA A 131 -18.91 -4.75 -4.50
C ALA A 131 -19.89 -4.04 -3.59
N SER A 132 -21.07 -3.65 -4.10
CA SER A 132 -22.20 -3.16 -3.28
C SER A 132 -22.59 -4.16 -2.21
N LYS A 133 -23.23 -3.69 -1.13
CA LYS A 133 -23.77 -4.56 -0.09
C LYS A 133 -24.73 -5.58 -0.74
N ASN A 134 -24.66 -6.84 -0.32
CA ASN A 134 -25.44 -7.98 -0.81
C ASN A 134 -25.18 -8.45 -2.25
N TYR A 135 -24.28 -7.82 -3.02
CA TYR A 135 -23.98 -8.23 -4.40
C TYR A 135 -23.65 -9.75 -4.46
N PRO A 136 -24.25 -10.53 -5.38
CA PRO A 136 -25.03 -10.13 -6.56
C PRO A 136 -26.56 -10.00 -6.33
N SER A 137 -27.02 -10.14 -5.09
CA SER A 137 -28.41 -9.85 -4.72
C SER A 137 -28.63 -8.35 -4.62
N ASN A 138 -29.89 -7.93 -4.49
CA ASN A 138 -30.20 -6.52 -4.40
C ASN A 138 -29.61 -5.87 -3.13
N TYR A 139 -29.10 -4.65 -3.26
CA TYR A 139 -28.65 -3.84 -2.13
C TYR A 139 -29.83 -3.43 -1.22
N ASP A 140 -29.52 -2.97 -0.01
CA ASP A 140 -30.51 -2.48 0.95
C ASP A 140 -30.93 -1.04 0.64
N ASN A 141 -32.11 -0.63 1.09
CA ASN A 141 -32.55 0.76 1.13
C ASN A 141 -31.78 1.56 2.20
N LEU A 142 -31.81 2.89 2.10
CA LEU A 142 -31.26 3.83 3.08
C LEU A 142 -29.78 3.63 3.44
N LEU A 143 -28.98 3.15 2.48
CA LEU A 143 -27.53 3.06 2.61
C LEU A 143 -26.91 4.45 2.46
N ASP A 144 -25.98 4.78 3.36
CA ASP A 144 -25.01 5.87 3.20
C ASP A 144 -23.63 5.27 3.43
N CYS A 145 -22.93 4.99 2.34
CA CYS A 145 -21.78 4.10 2.37
C CYS A 145 -20.56 4.68 1.66
N ASN A 146 -19.54 5.05 2.44
CA ASN A 146 -18.26 5.49 1.87
C ASN A 146 -17.25 4.34 1.83
N MET A 147 -16.54 4.18 0.73
CA MET A 147 -15.43 3.25 0.56
C MET A 147 -14.27 4.00 -0.04
N THR A 148 -13.12 3.96 0.61
CA THR A 148 -11.92 4.68 0.18
C THR A 148 -10.90 3.68 -0.32
N ILE A 149 -10.39 3.85 -1.53
CA ILE A 149 -9.15 3.21 -1.97
C ILE A 149 -8.03 4.20 -1.67
N GLN A 150 -7.05 3.81 -0.86
CA GLN A 150 -5.92 4.65 -0.49
C GLN A 150 -4.62 3.83 -0.59
N LEU A 151 -3.90 4.02 -1.68
CA LEU A 151 -2.64 3.31 -1.97
C LEU A 151 -1.43 4.12 -1.47
N PRO A 152 -0.22 3.54 -1.47
CA PRO A 152 0.99 4.34 -1.28
C PRO A 152 1.12 5.44 -2.36
N SER A 153 1.75 6.56 -2.03
CA SER A 153 1.79 7.76 -2.90
C SER A 153 2.46 7.55 -4.27
N ASN A 154 3.28 6.51 -4.42
CA ASN A 154 3.89 6.13 -5.71
C ASN A 154 2.93 5.36 -6.63
N TYR A 155 1.65 5.24 -6.28
CA TYR A 155 0.64 4.60 -7.10
C TYR A 155 -0.47 5.57 -7.51
N LYS A 156 -0.98 5.39 -8.73
CA LYS A 156 -2.31 5.83 -9.13
C LYS A 156 -3.27 4.66 -9.16
N ILE A 157 -4.56 4.90 -9.03
CA ILE A 157 -5.60 3.88 -9.03
C ILE A 157 -6.25 3.85 -10.41
N ASN A 158 -6.36 2.66 -10.98
CA ASN A 158 -7.23 2.39 -12.11
C ASN A 158 -8.39 1.50 -11.65
N LEU A 159 -9.61 2.05 -11.63
CA LEU A 159 -10.85 1.39 -11.23
C LEU A 159 -11.64 0.98 -12.47
N THR A 160 -12.12 -0.26 -12.51
CA THR A 160 -12.86 -0.86 -13.64
C THR A 160 -14.10 -1.59 -13.15
N TRP A 161 -15.10 -1.74 -14.02
CA TRP A 161 -16.39 -2.32 -13.65
C TRP A 161 -16.58 -3.70 -14.27
N GLN A 162 -17.03 -4.65 -13.46
CA GLN A 162 -17.49 -5.96 -13.92
C GLN A 162 -19.02 -5.99 -14.02
N ASP A 163 -19.72 -5.33 -13.10
CA ASP A 163 -21.17 -5.24 -13.08
C ASP A 163 -21.61 -3.90 -12.46
N PHE A 164 -22.72 -3.37 -12.95
CA PHE A 164 -23.27 -2.10 -12.50
C PHE A 164 -24.77 -1.99 -12.81
N ALA A 165 -25.58 -2.03 -11.77
CA ALA A 165 -27.03 -1.97 -11.79
C ALA A 165 -27.52 -1.25 -10.52
N ILE A 166 -27.77 0.05 -10.62
CA ILE A 166 -28.30 0.93 -9.57
C ILE A 166 -29.54 1.62 -10.14
N GLU A 167 -30.56 1.86 -9.32
CA GLU A 167 -31.85 2.43 -9.73
C GLU A 167 -31.74 3.53 -10.79
N ASP A 168 -32.51 3.37 -11.87
CA ASP A 168 -32.49 4.29 -13.01
C ASP A 168 -33.23 5.59 -12.69
N ASP A 169 -32.49 6.71 -12.67
CA ASP A 169 -33.06 8.07 -12.58
C ASP A 169 -32.33 9.05 -13.51
N TYR A 170 -33.03 10.11 -13.93
CA TYR A 170 -32.49 11.14 -14.83
C TYR A 170 -31.26 11.89 -14.27
N GLN A 171 -31.14 12.03 -12.96
CA GLN A 171 -29.99 12.69 -12.29
C GLN A 171 -29.32 11.78 -11.25
N CYS A 172 -29.66 10.49 -11.27
CA CYS A 172 -29.34 9.55 -10.20
C CYS A 172 -29.72 10.11 -8.82
N GLY A 173 -30.89 10.75 -8.73
CA GLY A 173 -31.36 11.49 -7.57
C GLY A 173 -31.70 10.61 -6.38
N PHE A 174 -32.29 9.44 -6.66
CA PHE A 174 -32.64 8.39 -5.71
C PHE A 174 -31.39 7.62 -5.29
N ASP A 175 -31.10 6.48 -5.92
CA ASP A 175 -29.89 5.72 -5.67
C ASP A 175 -28.72 6.19 -6.54
N SER A 176 -27.52 6.21 -5.97
CA SER A 176 -26.33 6.61 -6.73
C SER A 176 -25.01 6.14 -6.14
N LEU A 177 -24.07 5.84 -7.02
CA LEU A 177 -22.65 5.75 -6.69
C LEU A 177 -21.95 7.04 -7.13
N THR A 178 -21.51 7.84 -6.17
CA THR A 178 -20.70 9.04 -6.42
C THR A 178 -19.22 8.72 -6.22
N ILE A 179 -18.37 9.15 -7.16
CA ILE A 179 -16.92 8.92 -7.07
C ILE A 179 -16.19 10.26 -6.97
N TYR A 180 -15.26 10.35 -6.02
CA TYR A 180 -14.40 11.50 -5.79
C TYR A 180 -12.94 11.11 -5.97
N ASP A 181 -12.20 11.93 -6.72
CA ASP A 181 -10.74 11.88 -6.83
C ASP A 181 -10.14 12.85 -5.81
N VAL A 182 -9.26 12.32 -4.95
CA VAL A 182 -8.66 13.11 -3.88
C VAL A 182 -7.26 13.53 -4.33
N VAL A 183 -7.04 14.83 -4.40
CA VAL A 183 -5.78 15.44 -4.87
C VAL A 183 -5.18 16.32 -3.77
N GLY A 184 -3.87 16.22 -3.59
CA GLY A 184 -3.14 16.93 -2.56
C GLY A 184 -3.58 16.49 -1.17
N ARG A 185 -3.73 17.46 -0.25
CA ARG A 185 -3.98 17.13 1.18
C ARG A 185 -5.39 16.65 1.47
N SER A 186 -6.38 17.14 0.73
CA SER A 186 -7.79 16.84 1.02
C SER A 186 -8.76 17.36 -0.05
N ASN A 187 -8.31 17.77 -1.24
CA ASN A 187 -9.23 18.33 -2.23
C ASN A 187 -9.98 17.20 -2.92
N GLN A 188 -11.29 17.13 -2.76
CA GLN A 188 -12.14 16.08 -3.31
C GLN A 188 -12.84 16.58 -4.57
N THR A 189 -12.35 16.15 -5.72
CA THR A 189 -12.97 16.47 -7.01
C THR A 189 -13.99 15.39 -7.34
N LYS A 190 -15.28 15.77 -7.45
CA LYS A 190 -16.33 14.83 -7.88
C LYS A 190 -16.12 14.46 -9.35
N LEU A 191 -15.83 13.19 -9.61
CA LEU A 191 -15.68 12.66 -10.98
C LEU A 191 -17.03 12.39 -11.62
N GLY A 192 -18.02 11.97 -10.85
CA GLY A 192 -19.37 11.70 -11.35
C GLY A 192 -20.30 11.14 -10.29
N ARG A 193 -21.59 11.15 -10.62
CA ARG A 193 -22.67 10.46 -9.88
C ARG A 193 -23.31 9.50 -10.86
N PHE A 194 -23.38 8.23 -10.51
CA PHE A 194 -23.69 7.16 -11.43
C PHE A 194 -24.87 6.30 -10.95
N CYS A 195 -25.67 5.86 -11.92
CA CYS A 195 -26.81 4.95 -11.79
C CYS A 195 -27.07 4.30 -13.17
N GLU A 196 -28.04 3.41 -13.33
CA GLU A 196 -28.26 2.68 -14.60
C GLU A 196 -28.40 3.60 -15.82
N ARG A 197 -29.08 4.74 -15.67
CA ARG A 197 -29.27 5.71 -16.76
C ARG A 197 -27.98 6.40 -17.19
N THR A 198 -27.13 6.70 -16.23
CA THR A 198 -25.82 7.33 -16.44
C THR A 198 -24.74 6.48 -15.78
N PRO A 199 -24.37 5.34 -16.39
CA PRO A 199 -23.39 4.42 -15.83
C PRO A 199 -22.00 5.05 -15.85
N PRO A 200 -21.07 4.57 -15.00
CA PRO A 200 -19.70 5.04 -15.03
C PRO A 200 -19.00 4.64 -16.34
N PRO A 201 -17.92 5.35 -16.74
CA PRO A 201 -17.08 4.90 -17.85
C PRO A 201 -16.42 3.56 -17.51
N ASN A 202 -16.03 2.80 -18.54
CA ASN A 202 -15.42 1.46 -18.39
C ASN A 202 -14.23 1.43 -17.42
N ALA A 203 -13.48 2.53 -17.35
CA ALA A 203 -12.38 2.71 -16.42
C ALA A 203 -12.34 4.14 -15.89
N ILE A 204 -11.90 4.30 -14.65
CA ILE A 204 -11.61 5.57 -13.98
C ILE A 204 -10.18 5.52 -13.48
N ALA A 205 -9.35 6.44 -13.97
CA ALA A 205 -8.00 6.64 -13.46
C ALA A 205 -8.00 7.82 -12.48
N SER A 206 -7.41 7.62 -11.30
CA SER A 206 -7.21 8.71 -10.34
C SER A 206 -6.04 9.60 -10.73
N THR A 207 -6.05 10.82 -10.20
CA THR A 207 -4.94 11.77 -10.37
C THR A 207 -3.77 11.41 -9.45
N GLU A 208 -4.07 11.00 -8.22
CA GLU A 208 -3.11 10.58 -7.20
C GLU A 208 -3.47 9.18 -6.66
N ASN A 209 -3.18 8.90 -5.39
CA ASN A 209 -3.26 7.56 -4.79
C ASN A 209 -4.59 7.28 -4.06
N THR A 210 -5.59 8.15 -4.15
CA THR A 210 -6.82 8.04 -3.35
C THR A 210 -8.10 8.30 -4.15
N LEU A 211 -9.04 7.35 -4.10
CA LEU A 211 -10.41 7.48 -4.60
C LEU A 211 -11.41 7.23 -3.46
N ILE A 212 -12.50 8.00 -3.43
CA ILE A 212 -13.63 7.75 -2.51
C ILE A 212 -14.86 7.40 -3.35
N LEU A 213 -15.46 6.25 -3.03
CA LEU A 213 -16.70 5.75 -3.61
C LEU A 213 -17.80 5.89 -2.55
N GLN A 214 -18.78 6.74 -2.81
CA GLN A 214 -19.92 7.01 -1.94
C GLN A 214 -21.18 6.43 -2.56
N PHE A 215 -21.70 5.35 -1.98
CA PHE A 215 -22.94 4.70 -2.40
C PHE A 215 -24.10 5.12 -1.49
N HIS A 216 -25.07 5.80 -2.07
CA HIS A 216 -26.29 6.29 -1.40
C HIS A 216 -27.52 5.63 -2.01
N THR A 217 -28.48 5.24 -1.17
CA THR A 217 -29.78 4.72 -1.62
C THR A 217 -30.95 5.32 -0.85
N ASP A 218 -32.12 5.38 -1.47
CA ASP A 218 -33.34 5.93 -0.87
C ASP A 218 -34.22 4.87 -0.17
N GLU A 219 -35.50 5.16 0.06
CA GLU A 219 -36.44 4.28 0.78
C GLU A 219 -36.92 3.07 -0.05
N SER A 220 -36.66 2.99 -1.35
CA SER A 220 -37.25 1.98 -2.25
C SER A 220 -36.37 1.60 -3.47
N GLU A 221 -36.91 0.73 -4.34
CA GLU A 221 -36.39 0.43 -5.69
C GLU A 221 -34.92 -0.01 -5.80
N THR A 222 -34.62 -1.19 -5.26
CA THR A 222 -33.26 -1.73 -5.27
C THR A 222 -32.90 -2.49 -6.56
N ARG A 223 -31.61 -2.61 -6.83
CA ARG A 223 -31.00 -3.39 -7.93
C ARG A 223 -29.83 -4.21 -7.38
N LYS A 224 -29.16 -5.01 -8.23
CA LYS A 224 -28.00 -5.84 -7.81
C LYS A 224 -26.81 -5.03 -7.27
N GLY A 225 -26.73 -3.76 -7.63
CA GLY A 225 -25.64 -2.85 -7.30
C GLY A 225 -24.45 -3.01 -8.22
N PHE A 226 -23.23 -2.99 -7.70
CA PHE A 226 -22.02 -2.95 -8.52
C PHE A 226 -20.97 -3.95 -8.05
N LEU A 227 -20.10 -4.34 -8.97
CA LEU A 227 -18.84 -5.03 -8.70
C LEU A 227 -17.75 -4.35 -9.53
N ALA A 228 -16.78 -3.77 -8.84
CA ALA A 228 -15.65 -3.07 -9.43
C ALA A 228 -14.33 -3.71 -9.00
N ASN A 229 -13.36 -3.73 -9.90
CA ASN A 229 -11.98 -4.14 -9.62
C ASN A 229 -11.07 -2.92 -9.74
N TYR A 230 -10.08 -2.82 -8.86
CA TYR A 230 -9.09 -1.76 -8.93
C TYR A 230 -7.67 -2.33 -8.92
N VAL A 231 -6.76 -1.61 -9.56
CA VAL A 231 -5.32 -1.87 -9.54
C VAL A 231 -4.55 -0.58 -9.33
N GLY A 232 -3.49 -0.67 -8.54
CA GLY A 232 -2.48 0.35 -8.34
C GLY A 232 -1.47 0.29 -9.46
N VAL A 233 -1.28 1.40 -10.14
CA VAL A 233 -0.29 1.58 -11.21
C VAL A 233 0.88 2.36 -10.62
N ASP A 234 2.03 1.69 -10.51
CA ASP A 234 3.27 2.34 -10.05
C ASP A 234 3.67 3.44 -11.04
N ILE A 235 3.92 4.64 -10.54
CA ILE A 235 4.19 5.82 -11.38
C ILE A 235 5.68 6.13 -11.54
N CYS A 236 6.58 5.45 -10.83
CA CYS A 236 8.00 5.75 -10.93
C CYS A 236 9.00 4.61 -10.80
N ASN A 237 8.71 3.53 -10.08
CA ASN A 237 9.74 2.50 -9.90
C ASN A 237 10.03 1.81 -11.23
N ALA A 238 11.31 1.72 -11.61
CA ALA A 238 11.69 1.20 -12.92
C ALA A 238 13.08 0.57 -12.94
N ASP A 239 13.20 -0.54 -13.68
CA ASP A 239 14.47 -1.20 -14.02
C ASP A 239 14.89 -0.86 -15.46
N TYR A 240 16.17 -0.53 -15.63
CA TYR A 240 16.77 -0.13 -16.90
C TYR A 240 17.92 -1.07 -17.28
N ASN A 241 17.76 -1.83 -18.36
CA ASN A 241 18.75 -2.81 -18.84
C ASN A 241 19.41 -2.44 -20.17
N SER A 242 18.99 -1.33 -20.79
CA SER A 242 19.54 -0.86 -22.06
C SER A 242 20.92 -0.24 -21.87
N SER A 243 21.74 -0.19 -22.93
CA SER A 243 23.06 0.45 -22.87
C SER A 243 23.00 1.99 -22.75
N ALA A 244 21.84 2.58 -22.97
CA ALA A 244 21.54 3.98 -22.74
C ALA A 244 20.04 4.19 -22.59
N GLY A 245 19.64 5.29 -21.95
CA GLY A 245 18.24 5.66 -21.77
C GLY A 245 18.06 6.99 -21.07
N ILE A 246 16.80 7.32 -20.78
CA ILE A 246 16.39 8.56 -20.10
C ILE A 246 15.52 8.19 -18.92
N ILE A 247 15.75 8.87 -17.80
CA ILE A 247 15.03 8.73 -16.54
C ILE A 247 14.40 10.08 -16.22
N MET A 248 13.10 10.07 -15.93
CA MET A 248 12.34 11.26 -15.57
C MET A 248 11.60 11.03 -14.25
N SER A 249 11.51 12.06 -13.43
CA SER A 249 10.60 12.05 -12.29
C SER A 249 9.14 11.96 -12.75
N PRO A 250 8.21 11.46 -11.92
CA PRO A 250 6.80 11.43 -12.26
C PRO A 250 6.28 12.81 -12.66
N ASN A 251 5.34 12.82 -13.61
CA ASN A 251 4.69 14.00 -14.17
C ASN A 251 5.62 15.02 -14.88
N TYR A 252 6.94 14.79 -14.99
CA TYR A 252 7.84 15.68 -15.72
C TYR A 252 7.31 15.96 -17.14
N PRO A 253 7.25 17.22 -17.61
CA PRO A 253 7.86 18.44 -17.04
C PRO A 253 7.00 19.21 -16.01
N GLY A 254 5.87 18.65 -15.59
CA GLY A 254 5.04 19.17 -14.49
C GLY A 254 5.62 18.89 -13.11
N LEU A 255 4.87 19.24 -12.06
CA LEU A 255 5.30 19.05 -10.68
C LEU A 255 5.30 17.57 -10.28
N TYR A 256 6.38 17.11 -9.64
CA TYR A 256 6.42 15.75 -9.09
C TYR A 256 5.45 15.61 -7.92
N PRO A 257 4.82 14.43 -7.70
CA PRO A 257 3.93 14.18 -6.56
C PRO A 257 4.59 14.38 -5.19
N LEU A 258 3.80 14.74 -4.18
CA LEU A 258 4.24 14.77 -2.78
C LEU A 258 4.35 13.36 -2.22
N ASN A 259 5.21 13.19 -1.21
CA ASN A 259 5.32 12.00 -0.37
C ASN A 259 5.64 10.71 -1.15
N ILE A 260 6.43 10.79 -2.23
CA ILE A 260 6.82 9.62 -3.03
C ILE A 260 8.24 9.17 -2.73
N ASP A 261 8.42 7.85 -2.78
CA ASP A 261 9.72 7.18 -2.78
C ASP A 261 9.85 6.37 -4.06
N CYS A 262 10.69 6.87 -4.97
CA CYS A 262 10.89 6.30 -6.29
C CYS A 262 12.29 5.68 -6.41
N GLN A 263 12.37 4.53 -7.07
CA GLN A 263 13.61 3.81 -7.30
C GLN A 263 13.80 3.52 -8.78
N TYR A 264 14.94 3.95 -9.32
CA TYR A 264 15.34 3.72 -10.69
C TYR A 264 16.65 2.94 -10.67
N LEU A 265 16.62 1.68 -11.07
CA LEU A 265 17.79 0.80 -11.04
C LEU A 265 18.30 0.55 -12.46
N ILE A 266 19.55 0.93 -12.72
CA ILE A 266 20.22 0.69 -13.99
C ILE A 266 21.14 -0.53 -13.86
N ARG A 267 21.03 -1.47 -14.79
CA ARG A 267 21.85 -2.68 -14.85
C ARG A 267 22.57 -2.75 -16.19
N ALA A 268 23.89 -2.66 -16.13
CA ALA A 268 24.76 -2.87 -17.27
C ALA A 268 25.30 -4.32 -17.30
N PRO A 269 25.77 -4.80 -18.47
CA PRO A 269 26.54 -6.04 -18.56
C PRO A 269 27.76 -6.02 -17.64
N ALA A 270 28.35 -7.20 -17.39
CA ALA A 270 29.63 -7.27 -16.67
C ALA A 270 30.71 -6.43 -17.37
N ASN A 271 31.69 -5.94 -16.60
CA ASN A 271 32.78 -5.09 -17.07
C ASN A 271 32.33 -3.80 -17.76
N HIS A 272 31.17 -3.25 -17.37
CA HIS A 272 30.73 -1.92 -17.78
C HIS A 272 30.55 -1.03 -16.57
N VAL A 273 30.77 0.27 -16.75
CA VAL A 273 30.34 1.32 -15.82
C VAL A 273 29.18 2.11 -16.42
N ILE A 274 28.41 2.75 -15.55
CA ILE A 274 27.22 3.52 -15.91
C ILE A 274 27.54 4.98 -15.64
N THR A 275 27.36 5.83 -16.64
CA THR A 275 27.47 7.28 -16.50
C THR A 275 26.09 7.92 -16.59
N LEU A 276 25.71 8.66 -15.55
CA LEU A 276 24.48 9.44 -15.43
C LEU A 276 24.77 10.92 -15.71
N VAL A 277 23.97 11.53 -16.57
CA VAL A 277 24.08 12.92 -17.01
C VAL A 277 22.74 13.62 -16.78
N TRP A 278 22.77 14.75 -16.09
CA TRP A 278 21.57 15.51 -15.76
C TRP A 278 21.25 16.52 -16.87
N ASN A 279 20.09 16.39 -17.48
CA ASN A 279 19.60 17.33 -18.51
C ASN A 279 18.79 18.47 -17.86
N PHE A 280 18.08 18.16 -16.78
CA PHE A 280 17.27 19.09 -16.00
C PHE A 280 17.15 18.61 -14.55
N MET A 281 17.14 19.54 -13.61
CA MET A 281 16.84 19.27 -12.20
C MET A 281 16.26 20.51 -11.52
N GLU A 282 15.11 20.35 -10.89
CA GLU A 282 14.44 21.33 -10.07
C GLU A 282 13.70 20.59 -8.94
N ILE A 283 14.45 20.31 -7.88
CA ILE A 283 13.94 19.70 -6.64
C ILE A 283 13.84 20.80 -5.58
N GLN A 284 12.93 20.65 -4.63
CA GLN A 284 12.78 21.60 -3.53
C GLN A 284 14.13 21.86 -2.85
N ALA A 285 14.57 23.12 -2.90
CA ALA A 285 15.80 23.53 -2.26
C ALA A 285 15.70 23.35 -0.74
N SER A 286 16.66 22.63 -0.17
CA SER A 286 16.82 22.54 1.27
C SER A 286 17.63 23.74 1.80
N THR A 287 17.14 24.43 2.83
CA THR A 287 17.89 25.49 3.53
C THR A 287 19.03 24.94 4.40
N THR A 288 19.07 23.62 4.58
CA THR A 288 20.12 22.88 5.28
C THR A 288 20.93 22.08 4.27
N SER A 289 22.25 21.97 4.50
CA SER A 289 23.20 21.26 3.62
C SER A 289 22.99 19.74 3.52
N ASN A 290 22.02 19.19 4.26
CA ASN A 290 21.80 17.75 4.38
C ASN A 290 20.61 17.21 3.57
N CYS A 291 20.02 18.01 2.68
CA CYS A 291 18.93 17.54 1.81
C CYS A 291 17.77 16.87 2.58
N SER A 292 17.33 17.45 3.69
CA SER A 292 16.40 16.79 4.62
C SER A 292 14.93 16.81 4.20
N LYS A 293 14.61 17.44 3.07
CA LYS A 293 13.26 17.51 2.52
C LYS A 293 13.18 16.59 1.30
N ASP A 294 13.04 17.15 0.11
CA ASP A 294 13.13 16.40 -1.12
C ASP A 294 14.60 16.17 -1.52
N TRP A 295 14.91 14.96 -2.00
CA TRP A 295 16.26 14.60 -2.36
C TRP A 295 16.33 13.52 -3.42
N ILE A 296 17.43 13.52 -4.17
CA ILE A 296 17.84 12.44 -5.05
C ILE A 296 19.17 11.88 -4.57
N ASN A 297 19.18 10.61 -4.19
CA ASN A 297 20.38 9.87 -3.84
C ASN A 297 20.78 8.95 -4.97
N VAL A 298 22.07 8.95 -5.29
CA VAL A 298 22.66 8.08 -6.32
C VAL A 298 23.63 7.12 -5.64
N TYR A 299 23.37 5.83 -5.71
CA TYR A 299 24.15 4.77 -5.09
C TYR A 299 24.89 3.93 -6.15
N ASP A 300 26.17 3.65 -5.89
CA ASP A 300 27.01 2.78 -6.70
C ASP A 300 26.77 1.31 -6.35
N GLY A 301 25.68 0.78 -6.86
CA GLY A 301 25.26 -0.59 -6.59
C GLY A 301 23.76 -0.76 -6.80
N GLU A 302 23.23 -1.84 -6.24
CA GLU A 302 21.85 -2.27 -6.45
C GLU A 302 20.90 -1.87 -5.32
N THR A 303 21.44 -1.52 -4.15
CA THR A 303 20.64 -1.24 -2.96
C THR A 303 21.07 0.06 -2.27
N ALA A 304 20.20 0.61 -1.42
CA ALA A 304 20.48 1.80 -0.63
C ALA A 304 21.59 1.61 0.45
N GLN A 305 22.10 0.38 0.63
CA GLN A 305 23.27 0.09 1.45
C GLN A 305 24.59 0.20 0.68
N SER A 306 24.53 0.38 -0.64
CA SER A 306 25.71 0.57 -1.49
C SER A 306 26.34 1.95 -1.25
N LEU A 307 27.51 2.21 -1.83
CA LEU A 307 28.20 3.50 -1.67
C LEU A 307 27.34 4.64 -2.22
N LEU A 308 26.96 5.59 -1.36
CA LEU A 308 26.29 6.81 -1.77
C LEU A 308 27.29 7.71 -2.52
N LEU A 309 27.11 7.86 -3.83
CA LEU A 309 27.93 8.73 -4.67
C LEU A 309 27.56 10.20 -4.49
N LYS A 310 26.25 10.49 -4.42
CA LYS A 310 25.75 11.86 -4.35
C LYS A 310 24.36 11.93 -3.73
N SER A 311 24.14 12.97 -2.94
CA SER A 311 22.83 13.46 -2.52
C SER A 311 22.59 14.82 -3.18
N LEU A 312 21.43 15.01 -3.80
CA LEU A 312 21.06 16.20 -4.58
C LEU A 312 19.72 16.75 -4.10
N CYS A 313 19.59 18.07 -3.90
CA CYS A 313 18.37 18.68 -3.36
C CYS A 313 18.26 20.20 -3.64
N ASP A 314 18.50 20.61 -4.88
CA ASP A 314 18.38 22.02 -5.29
C ASP A 314 18.11 22.10 -6.80
N THR A 315 18.23 23.29 -7.36
CA THR A 315 18.06 23.63 -8.78
C THR A 315 19.37 23.59 -9.58
N TYR A 316 20.51 23.41 -8.91
CA TYR A 316 21.81 23.37 -9.57
C TYR A 316 22.07 22.03 -10.26
N ILE A 317 22.17 22.04 -11.60
CA ILE A 317 22.49 20.85 -12.40
C ILE A 317 23.92 20.37 -12.05
N PRO A 318 24.10 19.14 -11.50
CA PRO A 318 25.40 18.65 -11.09
C PRO A 318 26.21 18.10 -12.27
N SER A 319 27.51 17.90 -12.06
CA SER A 319 28.35 17.17 -13.01
C SER A 319 27.90 15.73 -13.17
N SER A 320 28.26 15.10 -14.30
CA SER A 320 27.97 13.68 -14.55
C SER A 320 28.53 12.79 -13.44
N ILE A 321 27.78 11.75 -13.08
CA ILE A 321 28.15 10.76 -12.07
C ILE A 321 28.47 9.45 -12.80
N THR A 322 29.60 8.83 -12.51
CA THR A 322 29.97 7.53 -13.09
C THR A 322 30.13 6.50 -11.98
N SER A 323 29.46 5.36 -12.10
CA SER A 323 29.60 4.23 -11.18
C SER A 323 30.98 3.58 -11.29
N SER A 324 31.39 2.87 -10.24
CA SER A 324 32.49 1.90 -10.29
C SER A 324 32.00 0.49 -10.59
N SER A 325 30.70 0.22 -10.39
CA SER A 325 30.06 -1.07 -10.68
C SER A 325 29.20 -1.04 -11.95
N ASN A 326 28.70 -2.20 -12.36
CA ASN A 326 27.71 -2.33 -13.44
C ASN A 326 26.25 -2.17 -12.95
N ARG A 327 26.06 -1.55 -11.77
CA ARG A 327 24.76 -1.27 -11.16
C ARG A 327 24.75 0.18 -10.66
N LEU A 328 23.65 0.88 -10.88
CA LEU A 328 23.47 2.23 -10.36
C LEU A 328 22.01 2.39 -9.92
N LEU A 329 21.81 2.64 -8.63
CA LEU A 329 20.49 2.90 -8.06
C LEU A 329 20.31 4.40 -7.84
N ILE A 330 19.22 4.94 -8.35
CA ILE A 330 18.79 6.32 -8.10
C ILE A 330 17.52 6.25 -7.26
N VAL A 331 17.54 6.89 -6.09
CA VAL A 331 16.38 6.99 -5.19
C VAL A 331 15.96 8.44 -5.13
N PHE A 332 14.70 8.71 -5.49
CA PHE A 332 14.09 10.03 -5.37
C PHE A 332 13.02 10.03 -4.29
N HIS A 333 13.16 10.91 -3.32
CA HIS A 333 12.22 11.11 -2.22
C HIS A 333 11.63 12.52 -2.31
N SER A 334 10.31 12.62 -2.08
CA SER A 334 9.65 13.89 -1.80
C SER A 334 8.87 13.83 -0.49
N ASP A 335 8.79 14.95 0.22
CA ASP A 335 8.02 15.09 1.45
C ASP A 335 6.57 15.55 1.17
N ASN A 336 5.85 15.94 2.22
CA ASN A 336 4.44 16.38 2.15
C ASN A 336 4.27 17.88 1.82
N TYR A 337 5.34 18.60 1.47
CA TYR A 337 5.40 20.06 1.37
C TYR A 337 6.27 20.57 0.22
N ASN A 338 5.64 21.33 -0.68
CA ASN A 338 6.26 21.96 -1.85
C ASN A 338 6.77 20.93 -2.87
N GLN A 339 6.77 21.34 -4.13
CA GLN A 339 7.19 20.50 -5.25
C GLN A 339 7.95 21.40 -6.23
N GLY A 340 8.90 20.82 -6.95
CA GLY A 340 9.49 21.40 -8.14
C GLY A 340 9.06 20.65 -9.39
N ARG A 341 9.60 21.05 -10.55
CA ARG A 341 9.36 20.36 -11.83
C ARG A 341 10.06 19.01 -11.95
N GLY A 342 10.92 18.64 -10.99
CA GLY A 342 11.52 17.32 -10.94
C GLY A 342 12.82 17.23 -11.73
N PHE A 343 13.10 16.08 -12.34
CA PHE A 343 14.36 15.85 -13.04
C PHE A 343 14.20 15.08 -14.35
N ASN A 344 15.17 15.28 -15.23
CA ASN A 344 15.39 14.52 -16.46
C ASN A 344 16.88 14.22 -16.56
N ALA A 345 17.25 12.95 -16.56
CA ALA A 345 18.63 12.48 -16.65
C ALA A 345 18.79 11.43 -17.74
N SER A 346 19.85 11.54 -18.52
CA SER A 346 20.27 10.51 -19.48
C SER A 346 21.32 9.62 -18.85
N TYR A 347 21.32 8.33 -19.18
CA TYR A 347 22.41 7.43 -18.80
C TYR A 347 22.95 6.70 -20.03
N TYR A 348 24.21 6.27 -19.93
CA TYR A 348 24.83 5.36 -20.88
C TYR A 348 25.87 4.46 -20.19
N THR A 349 26.11 3.30 -20.78
CA THR A 349 27.06 2.30 -20.27
C THR A 349 28.33 2.30 -21.11
N THR A 350 29.50 2.24 -20.48
CA THR A 350 30.79 2.13 -21.17
C THR A 350 31.54 0.89 -20.72
N GLY A 351 32.06 0.12 -21.67
CA GLY A 351 32.86 -1.06 -21.39
C GLY A 351 34.24 -0.68 -20.86
N ILE A 352 34.67 -1.34 -19.78
CA ILE A 352 35.99 -1.18 -19.20
C ILE A 352 36.97 -2.01 -20.04
N GLN A 353 37.84 -1.35 -20.81
CA GLN A 353 38.95 -2.03 -21.48
C GLN A 353 40.11 -2.20 -20.50
N ASN A 354 40.52 -3.45 -20.24
CA ASN A 354 41.76 -3.75 -19.54
C ASN A 354 42.95 -3.35 -20.43
N SER A 355 43.42 -2.11 -20.32
CA SER A 355 44.70 -1.71 -20.88
C SER A 355 45.83 -2.24 -19.99
N PHE A 356 46.20 -3.52 -20.17
CA PHE A 356 47.52 -3.97 -19.72
C PHE A 356 48.58 -3.19 -20.50
N LEU A 357 49.26 -2.28 -19.81
CA LEU A 357 50.45 -1.58 -20.26
C LEU A 357 51.49 -2.58 -20.79
N ILE A 358 51.67 -2.60 -22.12
CA ILE A 358 52.84 -3.19 -22.76
C ILE A 358 54.04 -2.33 -22.35
N TYR A 359 54.77 -2.74 -21.32
CA TYR A 359 56.09 -2.19 -21.03
C TYR A 359 57.03 -2.59 -22.16
N ILE A 360 57.31 -1.66 -23.06
CA ILE A 360 58.40 -1.75 -24.03
C ILE A 360 59.72 -1.85 -23.24
N ARG A 361 60.29 -3.06 -23.15
CA ARG A 361 61.70 -3.21 -22.74
C ARG A 361 62.59 -2.64 -23.86
N ARG A 362 63.00 -1.39 -23.72
CA ARG A 362 64.29 -0.93 -24.25
C ARG A 362 65.38 -1.42 -23.31
N SER A 363 66.26 -2.29 -23.80
CA SER A 363 67.63 -2.34 -23.32
C SER A 363 68.56 -2.42 -24.53
N THR A 364 69.32 -1.35 -24.69
CA THR A 364 70.46 -1.18 -25.58
C THR A 364 71.70 -1.80 -24.94
N LYS A 365 72.39 -2.70 -25.63
CA LYS A 365 73.77 -2.54 -26.12
C LYS A 365 74.22 -3.79 -26.86
#